data_AF-A0A4D7AL87-F1
#
_entry.id   AF-A0A4D7AL87-F1
#
_cell.length_a   1.000
_cell.length_b   1.000
_cell.length_c   1.000
_cell.angle_alpha   90.00
_cell.angle_beta   90.00
_cell.angle_gamma   90.00
#
_symmetry.space_group_name_H-M   'P 1'
#
loop_
_entity.id
_entity.type
_entity.pdbx_description
1 polymer ?
#
loop_
_entity_poly.entity_id
_entity_poly.type
_entity_poly.pdbx_seq_one_letter_code
_entity_poly.pdbx_strand_id
1 'polypeptide(L)'
;MSVGTYSLAREGDKLLSPHFRVREFACRDGADLVKIDTDLVELLERIRTAACGAVTVNSGYRTASYNQKVGGARASQHLLGRAADIQVSGASPLLVGQIAEYYLGGHGGIGVYQTFTHVDTRTARARWDQRSGREVAVSGWPGWRPKEEAVMDNIPSAYAEEAVAWAVENGLLQGSEAGNLMLSQPVTRQQLAAVLYRFAKLEGQT
;
A
#
# COMPACT_ATOMS: atom_id res chain seq x y z
N MET A 1 4.51 17.58 7.85
CA MET A 1 4.76 17.64 9.32
C MET A 1 3.79 18.57 10.03
N SER A 2 2.55 18.11 10.23
CA SER A 2 1.58 18.69 11.15
C SER A 2 1.19 17.62 12.15
N VAL A 3 1.92 17.55 13.27
CA VAL A 3 1.53 16.71 14.41
C VAL A 3 0.32 17.36 15.09
N GLY A 4 -0.84 16.75 14.94
CA GLY A 4 -2.05 17.11 15.64
C GLY A 4 -2.01 16.63 17.10
N THR A 5 -2.71 17.37 17.97
CA THR A 5 -2.93 16.99 19.36
C THR A 5 -4.44 16.87 19.59
N TYR A 6 -4.86 15.74 20.15
CA TYR A 6 -6.27 15.37 20.32
C TYR A 6 -6.53 14.94 21.76
N SER A 7 -7.79 15.08 22.19
CA SER A 7 -8.31 14.50 23.42
C SER A 7 -9.05 13.20 23.11
N LEU A 8 -8.64 12.08 23.69
CA LEU A 8 -9.27 10.77 23.50
C LEU A 8 -10.74 10.79 23.93
N ALA A 9 -11.04 11.40 25.08
CA ALA A 9 -12.39 11.47 25.64
C ALA A 9 -13.35 12.27 24.75
N ARG A 10 -12.87 13.32 24.08
CA ARG A 10 -13.71 14.19 23.24
C ARG A 10 -13.69 13.83 21.76
N GLU A 11 -12.55 13.38 21.26
CA GLU A 11 -12.28 13.23 19.83
C GLU A 11 -11.93 11.79 19.43
N GLY A 12 -12.04 10.81 20.33
CA GLY A 12 -11.65 9.42 20.05
C GLY A 12 -12.28 8.84 18.79
N ASP A 13 -13.53 9.20 18.48
CA ASP A 13 -14.25 8.73 17.29
C ASP A 13 -14.05 9.58 16.03
N LYS A 14 -13.32 10.70 16.14
CA LYS A 14 -13.00 11.55 15.00
C LYS A 14 -12.18 10.76 13.99
N LEU A 15 -12.66 10.73 12.75
CA LEU A 15 -11.94 10.18 11.61
C LEU A 15 -10.77 11.11 11.26
N LEU A 16 -9.59 10.52 11.10
CA LEU A 16 -8.38 11.17 10.59
C LEU A 16 -8.26 10.97 9.08
N SER A 17 -8.79 9.84 8.60
CA SER A 17 -8.87 9.41 7.20
C SER A 17 -10.04 8.42 7.08
N PRO A 18 -10.36 7.89 5.88
CA PRO A 18 -11.47 6.95 5.72
C PRO A 18 -11.40 5.71 6.63
N HIS A 19 -10.19 5.26 6.99
CA HIS A 19 -10.00 4.01 7.74
C HIS A 19 -9.38 4.16 9.13
N PHE A 20 -9.03 5.37 9.56
CA PHE A 20 -8.36 5.59 10.84
C PHE A 20 -9.04 6.65 11.69
N ARG A 21 -9.17 6.39 12.99
CA ARG A 21 -9.71 7.30 14.01
C ARG A 21 -8.67 7.61 15.08
N VAL A 22 -8.86 8.73 15.79
CA VAL A 22 -7.97 9.18 16.88
C VAL A 22 -7.71 8.06 17.91
N ARG A 23 -8.76 7.35 18.34
CA ARG A 23 -8.65 6.31 19.40
C ARG A 23 -7.65 5.19 19.08
N GLU A 24 -7.42 4.90 17.81
CA GLU A 24 -6.53 3.81 17.38
C GLU A 24 -5.06 4.13 17.65
N PHE A 25 -4.72 5.42 17.81
CA PHE A 25 -3.37 5.87 18.12
C PHE A 25 -3.16 6.19 19.60
N ALA A 26 -4.19 6.00 20.45
CA ALA A 26 -4.10 6.33 21.86
C ALA A 26 -3.07 5.47 22.60
N CYS A 27 -2.43 6.08 23.60
CA CYS A 27 -1.55 5.36 24.50
C CYS A 27 -2.38 4.41 25.39
N ARG A 28 -1.86 3.22 25.68
CA ARG A 28 -2.56 2.19 26.46
C ARG A 28 -2.44 2.37 27.98
N ASP A 29 -2.01 3.54 28.44
CA ASP A 29 -1.91 3.90 29.86
C ASP A 29 -3.12 4.68 30.37
N GLY A 30 -4.12 4.92 29.53
CA GLY A 30 -5.32 5.68 29.87
C GLY A 30 -5.16 7.19 29.77
N ALA A 31 -4.05 7.69 29.21
CA ALA A 31 -3.88 9.11 28.97
C ALA A 31 -4.91 9.65 27.97
N ASP A 32 -5.46 10.83 28.26
CA ASP A 32 -6.39 11.51 27.35
C ASP A 32 -5.66 12.12 26.13
N LEU A 33 -4.39 12.47 26.29
CA LEU A 33 -3.59 13.07 25.24
C LEU A 33 -3.26 12.04 24.14
N VAL A 34 -3.59 12.37 22.89
CA VAL A 34 -3.15 11.62 21.71
C VAL A 34 -2.45 12.57 20.74
N LYS A 35 -1.22 12.24 20.33
CA LYS A 35 -0.49 12.97 19.28
C LYS A 35 -0.41 12.14 18.02
N ILE A 36 -0.69 12.74 16.87
CA ILE A 36 -0.75 12.01 15.60
C ILE A 36 -0.22 12.90 14.48
N ASP A 37 0.79 12.42 13.76
CA ASP A 37 1.30 13.06 12.56
C ASP A 37 0.39 12.75 11.36
N THR A 38 0.03 13.77 10.61
CA THR A 38 -0.82 13.60 9.42
C THR A 38 -0.11 12.74 8.36
N ASP A 39 1.20 12.95 8.20
CA ASP A 39 2.03 12.20 7.24
C ASP A 39 2.06 10.69 7.60
N LEU A 40 1.93 10.34 8.88
CA LEU A 40 1.86 8.95 9.33
C LEU A 40 0.52 8.32 8.92
N VAL A 41 -0.59 9.02 9.11
CA VAL A 41 -1.92 8.53 8.72
C VAL A 41 -1.97 8.30 7.20
N GLU A 42 -1.42 9.22 6.40
CA GLU A 42 -1.32 9.07 4.95
C GLU A 42 -0.48 7.84 4.54
N LEU A 43 0.66 7.60 5.22
CA LEU A 43 1.46 6.41 5.00
C LEU A 43 0.68 5.13 5.28
N LEU A 44 -0.10 5.09 6.36
CA LEU A 44 -0.89 3.92 6.73
C LEU A 44 -2.02 3.63 5.71
N GLU A 45 -2.66 4.66 5.14
CA GLU A 45 -3.64 4.49 4.06
C GLU A 45 -3.00 3.93 2.78
N ARG A 46 -1.79 4.40 2.44
CA ARG A 46 -1.01 3.85 1.31
C ARG A 46 -0.66 2.39 1.54
N ILE A 47 -0.22 2.03 2.74
CA ILE A 47 0.08 0.65 3.12
C ILE A 47 -1.17 -0.24 3.03
N ARG A 48 -2.30 0.23 3.57
CA ARG A 48 -3.61 -0.47 3.50
C ARG A 48 -3.97 -0.82 2.06
N THR A 49 -3.89 0.18 1.18
CA THR A 49 -4.23 0.07 -0.24
C THR A 49 -3.29 -0.90 -0.96
N ALA A 50 -1.97 -0.69 -0.79
CA ALA A 50 -0.93 -1.50 -1.42
C ALA A 50 -0.96 -2.98 -1.00
N ALA A 51 -1.29 -3.25 0.26
CA ALA A 51 -1.41 -4.61 0.78
C ALA A 51 -2.78 -5.25 0.51
N CYS A 52 -3.76 -4.47 0.03
CA CYS A 52 -5.17 -4.87 -0.08
C CYS A 52 -5.71 -5.46 1.24
N GLY A 53 -5.29 -4.91 2.38
CA GLY A 53 -5.52 -5.50 3.69
C GLY A 53 -5.79 -4.45 4.76
N ALA A 54 -6.66 -4.78 5.72
CA ALA A 54 -6.97 -3.90 6.84
C ALA A 54 -5.74 -3.71 7.74
N VAL A 55 -5.39 -2.46 8.04
CA VAL A 55 -4.29 -2.11 8.94
C VAL A 55 -4.82 -2.00 10.36
N THR A 56 -4.19 -2.72 11.29
CA THR A 56 -4.42 -2.61 12.73
C THR A 56 -3.25 -1.88 13.38
N VAL A 57 -3.55 -0.78 14.09
CA VAL A 57 -2.55 -0.05 14.88
C VAL A 57 -2.45 -0.69 16.26
N ASN A 58 -1.36 -1.42 16.49
CA ASN A 58 -1.10 -2.05 17.78
C ASN A 58 -0.59 -1.03 18.80
N SER A 59 0.26 -0.08 18.37
CA SER A 59 0.76 0.99 19.23
C SER A 59 0.99 2.26 18.42
N GLY A 60 0.25 3.32 18.72
CA GLY A 60 0.46 4.66 18.17
C GLY A 60 1.27 5.55 19.11
N TYR A 61 0.68 6.65 19.57
CA TYR A 61 1.29 7.56 20.54
C TYR A 61 1.63 6.85 21.85
N ARG A 62 2.76 7.23 22.45
CA ARG A 62 3.14 6.81 23.81
C ARG A 62 3.44 8.03 24.67
N THR A 63 2.97 8.01 25.91
CA THR A 63 3.49 8.91 26.94
C THR A 63 4.93 8.55 27.29
N ALA A 64 5.67 9.47 27.92
CA ALA A 64 7.04 9.21 28.34
C ALA A 64 7.13 8.04 29.33
N SER A 65 6.22 7.98 30.31
CA SER A 65 6.15 6.90 31.31
C SER A 65 5.82 5.55 30.69
N TYR A 66 4.82 5.49 29.80
CA TYR A 66 4.46 4.24 29.12
C TYR A 66 5.59 3.77 28.20
N ASN A 67 6.22 4.67 27.44
CA ASN A 67 7.35 4.32 26.59
C ASN A 67 8.51 3.73 27.41
N GLN A 68 8.85 4.32 28.56
CA GLN A 68 9.86 3.76 29.47
C GLN A 68 9.45 2.39 30.01
N LYS A 69 8.19 2.22 30.42
CA LYS A 69 7.65 0.95 30.94
C LYS A 69 7.77 -0.20 29.94
N VAL A 70 7.59 0.07 28.65
CA VAL A 70 7.71 -0.94 27.58
C VAL A 70 9.14 -1.05 27.00
N GLY A 71 10.13 -0.41 27.63
CA GLY A 71 11.53 -0.46 27.20
C GLY A 71 11.81 0.32 25.91
N GLY A 72 10.95 1.28 25.56
CA GLY A 72 11.11 2.11 24.37
C GLY A 72 12.32 3.05 24.45
N ALA A 73 12.90 3.37 23.29
CA ALA A 73 14.04 4.28 23.19
C ALA A 73 13.71 5.69 23.70
N ARG A 74 14.73 6.41 24.22
CA ARG A 74 14.58 7.78 24.72
C ARG A 74 14.13 8.78 23.63
N ALA A 75 14.61 8.59 22.41
CA ALA A 75 14.24 9.40 21.24
C ALA A 75 13.16 8.73 20.35
N SER A 76 12.30 7.91 20.98
CA SER A 76 11.24 7.16 20.30
C SER A 76 10.27 8.10 19.57
N GLN A 77 9.99 7.79 18.31
CA GLN A 77 9.05 8.56 17.49
C GLN A 77 7.59 8.38 17.96
N HIS A 78 7.28 7.34 18.74
CA HIS A 78 5.98 7.20 19.39
C HIS A 78 5.70 8.34 20.38
N LEU A 79 6.72 8.89 21.04
CA LEU A 79 6.58 10.04 21.96
C LEU A 79 6.17 11.32 21.24
N LEU A 80 6.42 11.37 19.94
CA LEU A 80 6.17 12.53 19.08
C LEU A 80 4.88 12.38 18.27
N GLY A 81 4.17 11.25 18.40
CA GLY A 81 2.99 10.95 17.58
C GLY A 81 3.32 10.62 16.12
N ARG A 82 4.58 10.27 15.84
CA ARG A 82 5.11 10.06 14.47
C ARG A 82 5.30 8.60 14.10
N ALA A 83 4.99 7.67 15.00
CA ALA A 83 5.22 6.25 14.79
C ALA A 83 3.98 5.41 15.07
N ALA A 84 3.88 4.29 14.35
CA ALA A 84 2.92 3.24 14.60
C ALA A 84 3.59 1.87 14.47
N ASP A 85 3.28 0.98 15.41
CA ASP A 85 3.51 -0.46 15.26
C ASP A 85 2.22 -1.07 14.69
N ILE A 86 2.30 -1.68 13.51
CA ILE A 86 1.13 -2.11 12.74
C ILE A 86 1.17 -3.57 12.33
N GLN A 87 -0.02 -4.14 12.15
CA GLN A 87 -0.27 -5.39 11.45
C GLN A 87 -1.21 -5.13 10.28
N VAL A 88 -1.09 -5.91 9.21
CA VAL A 88 -1.96 -5.78 8.05
C VAL A 88 -2.55 -7.14 7.71
N SER A 89 -3.88 -7.22 7.66
CA SER A 89 -4.58 -8.46 7.36
C SER A 89 -4.12 -9.02 6.02
N GLY A 90 -3.71 -10.30 5.98
CA GLY A 90 -3.25 -10.97 4.77
C GLY A 90 -1.82 -10.62 4.34
N ALA A 91 -1.08 -9.78 5.08
CA ALA A 91 0.29 -9.42 4.74
C ALA A 91 1.27 -9.74 5.88
N SER A 92 2.42 -10.30 5.53
CA SER A 92 3.50 -10.56 6.49
C SER A 92 4.18 -9.25 6.92
N PRO A 93 4.81 -9.19 8.10
CA PRO A 93 5.58 -8.01 8.52
C PRO A 93 6.65 -7.59 7.50
N LEU A 94 7.28 -8.57 6.82
CA LEU A 94 8.24 -8.30 5.76
C LEU A 94 7.59 -7.59 4.57
N LEU A 95 6.43 -8.08 4.09
CA LEU A 95 5.72 -7.44 2.98
C LEU A 95 5.32 -6.00 3.33
N VAL A 96 4.81 -5.78 4.55
CA VAL A 96 4.49 -4.44 5.05
C VAL A 96 5.73 -3.55 5.09
N GLY A 97 6.87 -4.08 5.53
CA GLY A 97 8.16 -3.37 5.53
C GLY A 97 8.63 -3.00 4.12
N GLN A 98 8.44 -3.88 3.14
CA GLN A 98 8.78 -3.60 1.73
C GLN A 98 7.86 -2.54 1.11
N ILE A 99 6.56 -2.57 1.43
CA ILE A 99 5.61 -1.53 1.01
C ILE A 99 5.99 -0.19 1.63
N ALA A 100 6.27 -0.16 2.94
CA ALA A 100 6.71 1.04 3.64
C ALA A 100 8.04 1.57 3.06
N GLU A 101 8.99 0.70 2.71
CA GLU A 101 10.26 1.07 2.08
C GLU A 101 10.03 1.84 0.77
N TYR A 102 9.08 1.39 -0.05
CA TYR A 102 8.73 2.05 -1.31
C TYR A 102 8.20 3.47 -1.08
N TYR A 103 7.27 3.65 -0.13
CA TYR A 103 6.65 4.97 0.09
C TYR A 103 7.53 5.95 0.89
N LEU A 104 8.35 5.46 1.81
CA LEU A 104 9.22 6.29 2.63
C LEU A 104 10.56 6.60 1.94
N GLY A 105 11.06 5.74 1.06
CA GLY A 105 12.30 5.96 0.32
C GLY A 105 13.47 6.44 1.20
N GLY A 106 13.90 7.69 0.98
CA GLY A 106 15.06 8.31 1.65
C GLY A 106 14.83 8.84 3.08
N HIS A 107 13.64 8.68 3.66
CA HIS A 107 13.31 9.18 5.01
C HIS A 107 12.53 8.13 5.84
N GLY A 108 12.08 8.52 7.03
CA GLY A 108 11.29 7.70 7.94
C GLY A 108 12.08 6.57 8.60
N GLY A 109 11.45 5.91 9.57
CA GLY A 109 11.94 4.68 10.18
C GLY A 109 11.09 3.48 9.82
N ILE A 110 11.72 2.33 9.60
CA ILE A 110 11.04 1.04 9.40
C ILE A 110 11.75 -0.01 10.24
N GLY A 111 11.00 -0.72 11.07
CA GLY A 111 11.46 -1.85 11.84
C GLY A 111 10.62 -3.09 11.54
N VAL A 112 11.24 -4.20 11.15
CA VAL A 112 10.50 -5.44 10.89
C VAL A 112 10.66 -6.41 12.05
N TYR A 113 9.55 -6.80 12.68
CA TYR A 113 9.51 -7.73 13.80
C TYR A 113 8.87 -9.06 13.38
N GLN A 114 8.85 -10.04 14.28
CA GLN A 114 8.24 -11.35 14.02
C GLN A 114 6.74 -11.25 13.73
N THR A 115 6.04 -10.35 14.41
CA THR A 115 4.57 -10.29 14.41
C THR A 115 4.00 -8.98 13.89
N PHE A 116 4.79 -7.91 13.80
CA PHE A 116 4.34 -6.58 13.39
C PHE A 116 5.46 -5.81 12.66
N THR A 117 5.10 -4.68 12.07
CA THR A 117 6.05 -3.75 11.45
C THR A 117 5.93 -2.40 12.13
N HIS A 118 7.06 -1.84 12.53
CA HIS A 118 7.16 -0.45 12.97
C HIS A 118 7.35 0.46 11.76
N VAL A 119 6.59 1.55 11.70
CA VAL A 119 6.78 2.63 10.72
C VAL A 119 6.72 3.99 11.42
N ASP A 120 7.57 4.92 10.99
CA ASP A 120 7.53 6.30 11.47
C ASP A 120 7.97 7.32 10.41
N THR A 121 7.55 8.57 10.61
CA THR A 121 7.75 9.69 9.67
C THR A 121 8.90 10.62 10.06
N ARG A 122 9.89 10.13 10.83
CA ARG A 122 11.07 10.95 11.17
C ARG A 122 11.80 11.41 9.89
N THR A 123 12.47 12.56 9.96
CA THR A 123 13.18 13.12 8.80
C THR A 123 14.36 12.25 8.36
N ALA A 124 15.11 11.68 9.31
CA ALA A 124 16.28 10.85 9.02
C ALA A 124 15.88 9.40 8.70
N ARG A 125 16.54 8.78 7.72
CA ARG A 125 16.31 7.39 7.37
C ARG A 125 16.83 6.43 8.45
N ALA A 126 15.98 5.50 8.91
CA ALA A 126 16.37 4.41 9.82
C ALA A 126 15.73 3.07 9.40
N ARG A 127 16.50 1.98 9.38
CA ARG A 127 16.01 0.64 9.01
C ARG A 127 16.65 -0.41 9.91
N TRP A 128 15.84 -1.26 10.54
CA TRP A 128 16.33 -2.34 11.39
C TRP A 128 15.46 -3.60 11.35
N ASP A 129 16.11 -4.77 11.36
CA ASP A 129 15.46 -6.07 11.45
C ASP A 129 15.55 -6.59 12.87
N GLN A 130 14.42 -7.01 13.44
CA GLN A 130 14.32 -7.56 14.79
C GLN A 130 13.66 -8.93 14.82
N ARG A 131 13.49 -9.57 13.65
CA ARG A 131 12.86 -10.91 13.55
C ARG A 131 13.68 -12.01 14.24
N SER A 132 14.99 -11.82 14.39
CA SER A 132 15.88 -12.75 15.09
C SER A 132 15.81 -12.66 16.62
N GLY A 133 15.04 -11.70 17.17
CA GLY A 133 15.06 -11.35 18.59
C GLY A 133 16.16 -10.36 18.99
N ARG A 134 17.05 -10.00 18.06
CA ARG A 134 18.05 -8.94 18.22
C ARG A 134 17.89 -7.92 17.11
N GLU A 135 17.98 -6.64 17.46
CA GLU A 135 17.98 -5.56 16.48
C GLU A 135 19.28 -5.55 15.66
N VAL A 136 19.13 -5.53 14.33
CA VAL A 136 20.23 -5.42 13.36
C VAL A 136 19.90 -4.31 12.37
N ALA A 137 20.76 -3.30 12.25
CA ALA A 137 20.62 -2.28 11.22
C ALA A 137 20.76 -2.88 9.82
N VAL A 138 19.87 -2.50 8.90
CA VAL A 138 19.87 -3.01 7.51
C VAL A 138 19.84 -1.88 6.50
N SER A 139 20.18 -2.17 5.25
CA SER A 139 20.12 -1.17 4.18
C SER A 139 18.68 -0.84 3.76
N GLY A 140 17.71 -1.72 4.01
CA GLY A 140 16.29 -1.55 3.69
C GLY A 140 15.65 -2.86 3.25
N TRP A 141 14.39 -2.82 2.83
CA TRP A 141 13.66 -3.99 2.31
C TRP A 141 13.16 -3.74 0.88
N PRO A 142 14.02 -3.93 -0.15
CA PRO A 142 13.56 -3.84 -1.53
C PRO A 142 12.65 -5.03 -1.87
N GLY A 143 11.96 -4.94 -3.01
CA GLY A 143 11.25 -6.09 -3.60
C GLY A 143 9.74 -5.94 -3.70
N TRP A 144 9.14 -4.92 -3.07
CA TRP A 144 7.78 -4.53 -3.41
C TRP A 144 7.75 -3.43 -4.47
N ARG A 145 6.81 -3.57 -5.40
CA ARG A 145 6.42 -2.60 -6.40
C ARG A 145 4.90 -2.60 -6.45
N PRO A 146 4.25 -1.47 -6.77
CA PRO A 146 2.84 -1.49 -7.13
C PRO A 146 2.63 -2.54 -8.22
N LYS A 147 1.53 -3.30 -8.13
CA LYS A 147 1.07 -4.02 -9.30
C LYS A 147 0.87 -2.96 -10.38
N GLU A 148 1.47 -3.15 -11.56
CA GLU A 148 1.15 -2.29 -12.69
C GLU A 148 -0.36 -2.25 -12.82
N GLU A 149 -0.94 -1.05 -12.72
CA GLU A 149 -2.33 -0.87 -13.12
C GLU A 149 -2.38 -1.36 -14.56
N ALA A 150 -3.26 -2.33 -14.83
CA ALA A 150 -3.50 -2.76 -16.19
C ALA A 150 -4.05 -1.56 -16.95
N VAL A 151 -3.15 -0.78 -17.57
CA VAL A 151 -3.54 0.28 -18.49
C VAL A 151 -4.32 -0.43 -19.60
N MET A 152 -5.62 -0.15 -19.66
CA MET A 152 -6.49 -0.71 -20.67
C MET A 152 -6.06 -0.11 -22.01
N ASP A 153 -5.35 -0.92 -22.79
CA ASP A 153 -4.83 -0.57 -24.10
C ASP A 153 -5.95 -0.80 -25.14
N ASN A 154 -7.00 0.00 -24.97
CA ASN A 154 -8.27 -0.10 -25.69
C ASN A 154 -8.53 1.11 -26.59
N ILE A 155 -7.61 2.07 -26.64
CA ILE A 155 -7.75 3.29 -27.44
C ILE A 155 -7.04 3.04 -28.79
N PRO A 156 -7.78 2.82 -29.89
CA PRO A 156 -7.17 2.70 -31.20
C PRO A 156 -6.59 4.04 -31.65
N SER A 157 -5.57 4.00 -32.51
CA SER A 157 -5.16 5.17 -33.28
C SER A 157 -6.26 5.58 -34.27
N ALA A 158 -6.28 6.85 -34.67
CA ALA A 158 -7.27 7.38 -35.63
C ALA A 158 -7.39 6.58 -36.94
N TYR A 159 -6.29 6.00 -37.46
CA TYR A 159 -6.34 5.21 -38.69
C TYR A 159 -7.07 3.85 -38.53
N ALA A 160 -7.14 3.34 -37.30
CA ALA A 160 -7.61 1.99 -36.98
C ALA A 160 -8.95 1.99 -36.22
N GLU A 161 -9.50 3.16 -35.90
CA GLU A 161 -10.67 3.30 -35.03
C GLU A 161 -11.88 2.51 -35.55
N GLU A 162 -12.27 2.74 -36.82
CA GLU A 162 -13.37 2.02 -37.45
C GLU A 162 -13.11 0.52 -37.58
N ALA A 163 -11.87 0.14 -37.94
CA ALA A 163 -11.48 -1.25 -38.11
C ALA A 163 -11.50 -2.02 -36.78
N VAL A 164 -11.04 -1.41 -35.69
CA VAL A 164 -11.04 -2.00 -34.35
C VAL A 164 -12.47 -2.11 -33.83
N ALA A 165 -13.29 -1.07 -33.99
CA ALA A 165 -14.70 -1.11 -33.60
C ALA A 165 -15.46 -2.25 -34.31
N TRP A 166 -15.31 -2.35 -35.63
CA TRP A 166 -15.93 -3.42 -36.42
C TRP A 166 -15.43 -4.81 -36.00
N ALA A 167 -14.12 -4.97 -35.78
CA ALA A 167 -13.55 -6.25 -35.36
C ALA A 167 -14.03 -6.70 -33.98
N VAL A 168 -14.25 -5.77 -33.04
CA VAL A 168 -14.81 -6.06 -31.72
C VAL A 168 -16.29 -6.41 -31.83
N GLU A 169 -17.07 -5.63 -32.58
CA GLU A 169 -18.51 -5.86 -32.78
C GLU A 169 -18.80 -7.24 -33.40
N ASN A 170 -17.96 -7.67 -34.35
CA ASN A 170 -18.06 -8.97 -35.01
C ASN A 170 -17.34 -10.10 -34.25
N GLY A 171 -16.84 -9.83 -33.05
CA GLY A 171 -16.20 -10.84 -32.18
C GLY A 171 -14.86 -11.38 -32.71
N LEU A 172 -14.24 -10.73 -33.70
CA LEU A 172 -12.95 -11.10 -34.27
C LEU A 172 -11.81 -10.77 -33.30
N LEU A 173 -11.83 -9.55 -32.76
CA LEU A 173 -10.93 -9.07 -31.72
C LEU A 173 -11.60 -9.25 -30.36
N GLN A 174 -10.95 -9.97 -29.45
CA GLN A 174 -11.45 -10.22 -28.09
C GLN A 174 -10.37 -9.80 -27.09
N GLY A 175 -10.76 -9.06 -26.05
CA GLY A 175 -9.85 -8.67 -24.98
C GLY A 175 -9.58 -9.79 -23.97
N SER A 176 -8.75 -9.51 -22.98
CA SER A 176 -8.59 -10.36 -21.80
C SER A 176 -9.88 -10.45 -20.96
N GLU A 177 -9.92 -11.31 -19.95
CA GLU A 177 -11.03 -11.37 -18.99
C GLU A 177 -11.31 -10.00 -18.31
N ALA A 178 -10.29 -9.15 -18.20
CA ALA A 178 -10.40 -7.80 -17.66
C ALA A 178 -10.84 -6.75 -18.69
N GLY A 179 -11.14 -7.15 -19.94
CA GLY A 179 -11.58 -6.26 -21.01
C GLY A 179 -10.46 -5.51 -21.73
N ASN A 180 -9.18 -5.88 -21.53
CA ASN A 180 -8.06 -5.24 -22.22
C ASN A 180 -7.87 -5.82 -23.64
N LEU A 181 -8.00 -4.98 -24.66
CA LEU A 181 -7.83 -5.32 -26.08
C LEU A 181 -6.36 -5.42 -26.50
N MET A 182 -5.44 -4.81 -25.75
CA MET A 182 -3.99 -4.88 -25.98
C MET A 182 -3.60 -4.39 -27.39
N LEU A 183 -4.23 -3.31 -27.86
CA LEU A 183 -4.14 -2.83 -29.26
C LEU A 183 -2.71 -2.44 -29.69
N SER A 184 -1.86 -2.03 -28.75
CA SER A 184 -0.48 -1.62 -28.98
C SER A 184 0.53 -2.77 -28.82
N GLN A 185 0.08 -3.97 -28.44
CA GLN A 185 0.96 -5.13 -28.23
C GLN A 185 1.23 -5.91 -29.52
N PRO A 186 2.41 -6.55 -29.67
CA PRO A 186 2.68 -7.45 -30.78
C PRO A 186 1.71 -8.65 -30.84
N VAL A 187 1.19 -8.96 -32.03
CA VAL A 187 0.32 -10.12 -32.25
C VAL A 187 1.15 -11.39 -32.46
N THR A 188 0.88 -12.43 -31.68
CA THR A 188 1.48 -13.76 -31.90
C THR A 188 0.85 -14.48 -33.09
N ARG A 189 1.58 -15.43 -33.70
CA ARG A 189 1.04 -16.25 -34.81
C ARG A 189 -0.21 -17.05 -34.42
N GLN A 190 -0.31 -17.49 -33.16
CA GLN A 190 -1.49 -18.20 -32.65
C GLN A 190 -2.71 -17.27 -32.57
N GLN A 191 -2.53 -16.05 -32.07
CA GLN A 191 -3.59 -15.04 -32.04
C GLN A 191 -4.04 -14.66 -33.45
N LEU A 192 -3.10 -14.45 -34.38
CA LEU A 192 -3.43 -14.17 -35.78
C LEU A 192 -4.25 -15.32 -36.41
N ALA A 193 -3.85 -16.58 -36.20
CA ALA A 193 -4.61 -17.73 -36.69
C ALA A 193 -6.03 -17.79 -36.11
N ALA A 194 -6.20 -17.47 -34.82
CA ALA A 194 -7.53 -17.42 -34.20
C ALA A 194 -8.42 -16.32 -34.79
N VAL A 195 -7.87 -15.13 -35.06
CA VAL A 195 -8.61 -14.03 -35.71
C VAL A 195 -9.02 -14.42 -37.13
N LEU A 196 -8.10 -14.98 -37.93
CA LEU A 196 -8.39 -15.45 -39.28
C LEU A 196 -9.45 -16.56 -39.30
N TYR A 197 -9.42 -17.48 -38.34
CA TYR A 197 -10.42 -18.54 -38.22
C TYR A 197 -11.81 -17.99 -37.89
N ARG A 198 -11.91 -17.00 -36.99
CA ARG A 198 -13.19 -16.33 -36.69
C ARG A 198 -13.71 -15.56 -37.91
N PHE A 199 -12.83 -14.91 -38.66
CA PHE A 199 -13.19 -14.22 -39.89
C PHE A 199 -13.72 -15.20 -40.94
N ALA A 200 -13.05 -16.34 -41.16
CA ALA A 200 -13.53 -17.37 -42.09
C ALA A 200 -14.92 -17.91 -41.70
N LYS A 201 -15.21 -18.06 -40.40
CA LYS A 201 -16.55 -18.42 -39.90
C LYS A 201 -17.60 -17.34 -40.19
N LEU A 202 -17.24 -16.08 -39.98
CA LEU A 202 -18.12 -14.95 -40.28
C LEU A 202 -18.51 -14.93 -41.77
N GLU A 203 -17.57 -15.26 -42.65
CA GLU A 203 -17.76 -15.37 -44.09
C GLU A 203 -18.40 -16.70 -44.55
N GLY A 204 -18.75 -17.61 -43.62
CA GLY A 204 -19.38 -18.89 -43.93
C GLY A 204 -18.46 -19.91 -44.61
N GLN A 205 -17.14 -19.78 -44.48
CA GLN A 205 -16.15 -20.62 -45.15
C GLN A 205 -15.73 -21.87 -44.34
N THR A 206 -16.19 -21.98 -43.09
CA THR A 206 -15.93 -23.13 -42.18
C THR A 206 -17.06 -23.27 -41.18
#